data_AF-A0A9P4THX8-F1
#
_entry.id   AF-A0A9P4THX8-F1
#
_cell.length_a   1.000
_cell.length_b   1.000
_cell.length_c   1.000
_cell.angle_alpha   90.00
_cell.angle_beta   90.00
_cell.angle_gamma   90.00
#
_symmetry.space_group_name_H-M   'P 1'
#
loop_
_entity.id
_entity.type
_entity.pdbx_description
1 polymer ?
#
loop_
_entity_poly.entity_id
_entity_poly.type
_entity_poly.pdbx_seq_one_letter_code
_entity_poly.pdbx_strand_id
1 'polypeptide(L)'
;MHFSAAILALAASVSAVAVPRTEGDNWNVMISQYDTLGTTVSAHFNNVAYPDNSKFGSRFTCIIDDKPTPNWCDHNGVSADWDGKILKLSQQVEKPNPATVFGEGEVTLEYSEYNKASYGYATIPVQKAIA
;
A
#
# COMPACT_ATOMS: atom_id res chain seq x y z
N MET A 1 -11.35 44.94 -32.08
CA MET A 1 -12.06 44.76 -30.81
C MET A 1 -11.64 43.42 -30.24
N HIS A 2 -10.92 43.41 -29.12
CA HIS A 2 -10.44 42.20 -28.46
C HIS A 2 -11.51 41.70 -27.50
N PHE A 3 -11.95 40.45 -27.65
CA PHE A 3 -12.79 39.79 -26.66
C PHE A 3 -11.90 38.82 -25.88
N SER A 4 -11.51 39.26 -24.68
CA SER A 4 -10.89 38.42 -23.66
C SER A 4 -11.96 37.50 -23.07
N ALA A 5 -11.90 36.21 -23.40
CA ALA A 5 -12.67 35.19 -22.69
C ALA A 5 -11.93 34.86 -21.38
N ALA A 6 -12.48 35.31 -20.27
CA ALA A 6 -11.98 35.02 -18.93
C ALA A 6 -12.14 33.52 -18.63
N ILE A 7 -11.03 32.89 -18.24
CA ILE A 7 -10.96 31.50 -17.78
C ILE A 7 -11.51 31.45 -16.35
N LEU A 8 -12.69 30.88 -16.16
CA LEU A 8 -13.15 30.45 -14.83
C LEU A 8 -12.51 29.09 -14.51
N ALA A 9 -11.37 29.13 -13.82
CA ALA A 9 -10.80 27.95 -13.19
C ALA A 9 -11.51 27.74 -11.83
N LEU A 10 -12.44 26.78 -11.79
CA LEU A 10 -13.06 26.32 -10.54
C LEU A 10 -12.06 25.39 -9.82
N ALA A 11 -11.27 25.94 -8.90
CA ALA A 11 -10.43 25.14 -8.03
C ALA A 11 -11.31 24.49 -6.94
N ALA A 12 -11.73 23.24 -7.17
CA ALA A 12 -12.38 22.43 -6.15
C ALA A 12 -11.32 21.99 -5.12
N SER A 13 -11.26 22.70 -3.99
CA SER A 13 -10.50 22.29 -2.81
C SER A 13 -11.24 21.12 -2.15
N VAL A 14 -10.91 19.88 -2.52
CA VAL A 14 -11.38 18.69 -1.81
C VAL A 14 -10.69 18.67 -0.45
N SER A 15 -11.42 19.04 0.59
CA SER A 15 -10.98 18.90 1.98
C SER A 15 -10.94 17.42 2.33
N ALA A 16 -9.76 16.81 2.25
CA ALA A 16 -9.51 15.48 2.78
C ALA A 16 -9.78 15.49 4.30
N VAL A 17 -10.87 14.86 4.74
CA VAL A 17 -11.18 14.71 6.16
C VAL A 17 -10.36 13.54 6.70
N ALA A 18 -9.50 13.80 7.69
CA ALA A 18 -8.81 12.74 8.40
C ALA A 18 -9.84 11.89 9.17
N VAL A 19 -9.95 10.61 8.85
CA VAL A 19 -10.85 9.68 9.56
C VAL A 19 -10.14 9.16 10.80
N PRO A 20 -10.70 9.31 12.01
CA PRO A 20 -10.13 8.71 13.21
C PRO A 20 -10.15 7.18 13.07
N ARG A 21 -8.98 6.54 13.19
CA ARG A 21 -8.83 5.08 13.19
C ARG A 21 -8.48 4.61 14.59
N THR A 22 -8.95 3.42 14.94
CA THR A 22 -8.57 2.74 16.17
C THR A 22 -7.06 2.52 16.20
N GLU A 23 -6.43 2.87 17.33
CA GLU A 23 -5.06 2.48 17.61
C GLU A 23 -4.92 0.95 17.42
N GLY A 24 -4.03 0.50 16.53
CA GLY A 24 -3.74 -0.92 16.33
C GLY A 24 -3.86 -1.44 14.91
N ASP A 25 -4.41 -0.68 13.96
CA ASP A 25 -4.42 -1.08 12.55
C ASP A 25 -3.00 -1.16 11.99
N ASN A 26 -2.63 -2.29 11.39
CA ASN A 26 -1.31 -2.50 10.84
C ASN A 26 -1.31 -3.54 9.71
N TRP A 27 -0.23 -3.59 8.94
CA TRP A 27 0.07 -4.69 8.04
C TRP A 27 1.21 -5.52 8.58
N ASN A 28 1.05 -6.85 8.66
CA ASN A 28 2.18 -7.76 8.73
C ASN A 28 2.65 -8.04 7.31
N VAL A 29 3.90 -7.72 7.01
CA VAL A 29 4.44 -7.80 5.65
C VAL A 29 5.56 -8.81 5.56
N MET A 30 5.69 -9.41 4.39
CA MET A 30 6.83 -10.19 3.95
C MET A 30 7.27 -9.64 2.60
N ILE A 31 8.55 -9.28 2.50
CA ILE A 31 9.20 -8.97 1.23
C ILE A 31 10.07 -10.15 0.86
N SER A 32 10.00 -10.57 -0.40
CA SER A 32 10.94 -11.54 -0.98
C SER A 32 11.51 -10.98 -2.26
N GLN A 33 12.83 -11.02 -2.40
CA GLN A 33 13.55 -10.51 -3.54
C GLN A 33 14.37 -11.66 -4.15
N TYR A 34 14.07 -11.96 -5.41
CA TYR A 34 14.78 -12.96 -6.20
C TYR A 34 15.47 -12.26 -7.37
N ASP A 35 16.74 -12.56 -7.60
CA ASP A 35 17.55 -11.94 -8.68
C ASP A 35 16.89 -12.08 -10.07
N THR A 36 16.10 -13.13 -10.27
CA THR A 36 15.46 -13.45 -11.55
C THR A 36 13.98 -13.05 -11.64
N LEU A 37 13.27 -12.94 -10.51
CA LEU A 37 11.81 -12.78 -10.45
C LEU A 37 11.35 -11.41 -9.93
N GLY A 38 12.27 -10.55 -9.50
CA GLY A 38 11.94 -9.24 -8.96
C GLY A 38 11.57 -9.29 -7.48
N THR A 39 10.88 -8.24 -7.01
CA THR A 39 10.50 -8.09 -5.60
C THR A 39 9.02 -8.40 -5.42
N THR A 40 8.69 -9.30 -4.50
CA THR A 40 7.30 -9.58 -4.10
C THR A 40 7.05 -9.06 -2.70
N VAL A 41 5.97 -8.31 -2.52
CA VAL A 41 5.46 -7.84 -1.23
C VAL A 41 4.15 -8.56 -0.94
N SER A 42 4.11 -9.36 0.11
CA SER A 42 2.87 -9.94 0.64
C SER A 42 2.52 -9.24 1.95
N ALA A 43 1.28 -8.81 2.10
CA ALA A 43 0.82 -8.07 3.28
C ALA A 43 -0.47 -8.67 3.83
N HIS A 44 -0.58 -8.66 5.16
CA HIS A 44 -1.78 -9.01 5.91
C HIS A 44 -2.21 -7.81 6.76
N PHE A 45 -3.29 -7.15 6.35
CA PHE A 45 -3.95 -6.07 7.06
C PHE A 45 -4.73 -6.58 8.28
N ASN A 46 -4.24 -6.26 9.47
CA ASN A 46 -4.86 -6.60 10.74
C ASN A 46 -5.80 -5.47 11.17
N ASN A 47 -7.10 -5.68 11.00
CA ASN A 47 -8.14 -4.79 11.49
C ASN A 47 -9.37 -5.62 11.90
N VAL A 48 -10.01 -5.26 13.01
CA VAL A 48 -11.16 -6.00 13.57
C VAL A 48 -12.37 -6.08 12.63
N ALA A 49 -12.52 -5.12 11.70
CA ALA A 49 -13.58 -5.12 10.69
C ALA A 49 -13.27 -6.03 9.49
N TYR A 50 -12.04 -6.54 9.40
CA TYR A 50 -11.52 -7.38 8.32
C TYR A 50 -10.88 -8.66 8.88
N PRO A 51 -11.68 -9.60 9.41
CA PRO A 51 -11.15 -10.91 9.82
C PRO A 51 -10.53 -11.67 8.63
N ASP A 52 -9.60 -12.58 8.89
CA ASP A 52 -8.77 -13.32 7.91
C ASP A 52 -9.52 -13.95 6.73
N ASN A 53 -10.82 -14.21 6.86
CA ASN A 53 -11.69 -14.79 5.82
C ASN A 53 -12.52 -13.74 5.05
N SER A 54 -12.25 -12.44 5.22
CA SER A 54 -12.98 -11.40 4.52
C SER A 54 -12.61 -11.37 3.03
N LYS A 55 -13.64 -11.37 2.18
CA LYS A 55 -13.53 -11.27 0.71
C LYS A 55 -12.85 -9.98 0.23
N PHE A 56 -12.68 -8.99 1.12
CA PHE A 56 -12.26 -7.62 0.79
C PHE A 56 -10.83 -7.31 1.26
N GLY A 57 -9.95 -8.32 1.24
CA GLY A 57 -8.51 -8.08 1.25
C GLY A 57 -7.91 -7.84 2.62
N SER A 58 -8.09 -8.77 3.57
CA SER A 58 -7.13 -8.85 4.67
C SER A 58 -5.73 -9.12 4.11
N ARG A 59 -5.61 -9.87 3.01
CA ARG A 59 -4.33 -10.24 2.40
C ARG A 59 -4.24 -9.74 0.97
N PHE A 60 -3.07 -9.25 0.59
CA PHE A 60 -2.74 -8.95 -0.80
C PHE A 60 -1.27 -9.23 -1.08
N THR A 61 -0.97 -9.40 -2.35
CA THR A 61 0.39 -9.55 -2.88
C THR A 61 0.60 -8.59 -4.04
N CYS A 62 1.71 -7.88 -4.00
CA CYS A 62 2.17 -7.01 -5.08
C CYS A 62 3.52 -7.48 -5.60
N ILE A 63 3.72 -7.47 -6.91
CA ILE A 63 5.02 -7.65 -7.54
C ILE A 63 5.52 -6.27 -7.96
N ILE A 64 6.72 -5.95 -7.51
CA ILE A 64 7.47 -4.74 -7.80
C ILE A 64 8.66 -5.18 -8.64
N ASP A 65 8.58 -4.90 -9.94
CA ASP A 65 9.61 -5.23 -10.90
C ASP A 65 10.18 -3.93 -11.49
N ASP A 66 11.50 -3.86 -11.62
CA ASP A 66 12.21 -2.75 -12.26
C ASP A 66 12.25 -2.89 -13.78
N LYS A 67 11.83 -4.05 -14.29
CA LYS A 67 11.65 -4.35 -15.72
C LYS A 67 10.37 -3.72 -16.27
N PRO A 68 10.20 -3.66 -17.61
CA PRO A 68 9.04 -3.03 -18.25
C PRO A 68 7.68 -3.66 -17.92
N THR A 69 7.62 -4.72 -17.10
CA THR A 69 6.37 -5.28 -16.62
C THR A 69 5.89 -4.43 -15.43
N PRO A 70 4.71 -3.79 -15.52
CA PRO A 70 4.28 -2.84 -14.51
C PRO A 70 4.07 -3.52 -13.16
N ASN A 71 4.38 -2.78 -12.09
CA ASN A 71 3.96 -3.12 -10.73
C ASN A 71 2.49 -3.53 -10.74
N TRP A 72 2.19 -4.71 -10.19
CA TRP A 72 0.83 -5.22 -10.14
C TRP A 72 0.54 -5.78 -8.77
N CYS A 73 -0.71 -5.63 -8.33
CA CYS A 73 -1.21 -6.23 -7.10
C CYS A 73 -2.39 -7.14 -7.44
N ASP A 74 -2.56 -8.21 -6.67
CA ASP A 74 -3.62 -9.20 -6.84
C ASP A 74 -5.03 -8.67 -6.49
N HIS A 75 -5.12 -7.51 -5.83
CA HIS A 75 -6.37 -6.82 -5.50
C HIS A 75 -6.38 -5.39 -6.06
N ASN A 76 -7.58 -4.92 -6.42
CA ASN A 76 -7.80 -3.52 -6.74
C ASN A 76 -7.79 -2.67 -5.45
N GLY A 77 -7.35 -1.43 -5.56
CA GLY A 77 -7.35 -0.49 -4.44
C GLY A 77 -6.25 -0.74 -3.40
N VAL A 78 -5.31 -1.64 -3.67
CA VAL A 78 -4.06 -1.78 -2.90
C VAL A 78 -2.88 -1.31 -3.74
N SER A 79 -1.84 -0.81 -3.08
CA SER A 79 -0.56 -0.51 -3.71
C SER A 79 0.58 -0.78 -2.75
N ALA A 80 1.71 -1.23 -3.28
CA ALA A 80 2.98 -1.31 -2.57
C ALA A 80 4.08 -0.60 -3.39
N ASP A 81 4.92 0.15 -2.70
CA ASP A 81 6.11 0.78 -3.25
C ASP A 81 7.31 0.46 -2.34
N TRP A 82 8.40 0.01 -2.92
CA TRP A 82 9.58 -0.50 -2.23
C TRP A 82 10.84 0.12 -2.82
N ASP A 83 11.60 0.84 -1.99
CA ASP A 83 12.82 1.54 -2.41
C ASP A 83 14.12 0.79 -2.03
N GLY A 84 14.01 -0.44 -1.53
CA GLY A 84 15.14 -1.21 -1.00
C GLY A 84 15.32 -1.12 0.51
N LYS A 85 14.61 -0.21 1.19
CA LYS A 85 14.65 -0.07 2.66
C LYS A 85 13.29 0.22 3.28
N ILE A 86 12.52 1.13 2.68
CA ILE A 86 11.21 1.57 3.14
C ILE A 86 10.15 0.95 2.26
N LEU A 87 9.18 0.30 2.91
CA LEU A 87 7.95 -0.16 2.26
C LEU A 87 6.85 0.86 2.53
N LYS A 88 6.19 1.32 1.46
CA LYS A 88 5.00 2.15 1.52
C LYS A 88 3.81 1.35 1.04
N LEU A 89 2.74 1.35 1.82
CA LEU A 89 1.51 0.65 1.53
C LEU A 89 0.35 1.63 1.45
N SER A 90 -0.57 1.36 0.53
CA SER A 90 -1.92 1.93 0.57
C SER A 90 -2.97 0.85 0.33
N GLN A 91 -4.13 1.04 0.95
CA GLN A 91 -5.27 0.14 0.79
C GLN A 91 -6.59 0.90 0.93
N GLN A 92 -7.49 0.70 -0.02
CA GLN A 92 -8.88 1.11 0.10
C GLN A 92 -9.61 0.15 1.04
N VAL A 93 -10.24 0.72 2.06
CA VAL A 93 -11.08 0.01 3.03
C VAL A 93 -12.47 0.62 2.98
N GLU A 94 -13.49 -0.22 3.03
CA GLU A 94 -14.92 0.15 3.10
C GLU A 94 -15.45 0.18 4.54
N LYS A 95 -14.77 -0.49 5.47
CA LYS A 95 -15.20 -0.67 6.87
C LYS A 95 -14.14 -0.16 7.86
N PRO A 96 -14.54 0.26 9.06
CA PRO A 96 -15.92 0.63 9.42
C PRO A 96 -16.45 1.84 8.65
N ASN A 97 -15.54 2.65 8.08
CA ASN A 97 -15.86 3.78 7.21
C ASN A 97 -15.01 3.67 5.93
N PRO A 98 -15.56 4.02 4.75
CA PRO A 98 -14.79 4.10 3.52
C PRO A 98 -13.62 5.09 3.63
N ALA A 99 -12.42 4.63 3.33
CA ALA A 99 -11.20 5.44 3.29
C ALA A 99 -10.10 4.72 2.50
N THR A 100 -9.08 5.46 2.07
CA THR A 100 -7.77 4.89 1.75
C THR A 100 -6.86 5.05 2.96
N VAL A 101 -6.33 3.95 3.46
CA VAL A 101 -5.34 3.92 4.54
C VAL A 101 -3.93 3.82 3.97
N PHE A 102 -2.97 4.39 4.68
CA PHE A 102 -1.57 4.45 4.29
C PHE A 102 -0.67 4.13 5.48
N GLY A 103 0.45 3.49 5.21
CA GLY A 103 1.52 3.29 6.18
C GLY A 103 2.87 3.14 5.49
N GLU A 104 3.93 3.44 6.23
CA GLU A 104 5.30 3.22 5.79
C GLU A 104 6.16 2.73 6.95
N GLY A 105 7.19 1.96 6.63
CA GLY A 105 8.16 1.50 7.62
C GLY A 105 9.36 0.81 7.00
N GLU A 106 10.43 0.71 7.77
CA GLU A 106 11.65 0.07 7.33
C GLU A 106 11.49 -1.47 7.35
N VAL A 107 12.04 -2.13 6.34
CA VAL A 107 12.15 -3.59 6.28
C VAL A 107 13.60 -3.95 6.02
N THR A 108 14.18 -4.78 6.88
CA THR A 108 15.53 -5.30 6.66
C THR A 108 15.43 -6.63 5.93
N LEU A 109 16.17 -6.78 4.84
CA LEU A 109 16.24 -8.02 4.09
C LEU A 109 17.46 -8.84 4.53
N GLU A 110 17.25 -10.14 4.76
CA GLU A 110 18.29 -11.12 5.03
C GLU A 110 18.41 -12.08 3.84
N TYR A 111 19.64 -12.25 3.34
CA TYR A 111 19.91 -13.16 2.23
C TYR A 111 19.92 -14.62 2.69
N SER A 112 19.16 -15.46 2.00
CA SER A 112 19.14 -16.91 2.18
C SER A 112 19.88 -17.61 1.05
N GLU A 113 21.02 -18.22 1.38
CA GLU A 113 21.81 -19.04 0.45
C GLU A 113 21.05 -20.25 -0.09
N TYR A 114 20.12 -20.81 0.70
CA TYR A 114 19.33 -21.99 0.34
C TYR A 114 18.32 -21.66 -0.77
N ASN A 115 17.62 -20.53 -0.64
CA ASN A 115 16.61 -20.11 -1.62
C ASN A 115 17.17 -19.17 -2.69
N LYS A 116 18.43 -18.73 -2.56
CA LYS A 116 19.06 -17.71 -3.41
C LYS A 116 18.20 -16.46 -3.54
N ALA A 117 17.72 -15.98 -2.40
CA ALA A 117 16.77 -14.88 -2.31
C ALA A 117 16.91 -14.14 -0.98
N SER A 118 16.54 -12.86 -0.97
CA SER A 118 16.50 -12.05 0.25
C SER A 118 15.07 -11.96 0.78
N TYR A 119 14.90 -12.08 2.09
CA TYR A 119 13.59 -12.02 2.74
C TYR A 119 13.60 -11.01 3.88
N GLY A 120 12.49 -10.29 4.07
CA GLY A 120 12.31 -9.42 5.22
C GLY A 120 10.88 -9.43 5.72
N TYR A 121 10.72 -9.23 7.02
CA TYR A 121 9.43 -9.17 7.68
C TYR A 121 9.33 -7.87 8.48
N ALA A 122 8.14 -7.27 8.49
CA ALA A 122 7.88 -6.11 9.32
C ALA A 122 6.40 -6.02 9.69
N THR A 123 6.11 -5.22 10.72
CA THR A 123 4.76 -4.76 11.03
C THR A 123 4.71 -3.27 10.73
N ILE A 124 3.93 -2.89 9.72
CA ILE A 124 3.79 -1.51 9.24
C ILE A 124 2.50 -0.94 9.84
N PRO A 125 2.55 0.05 10.73
CA PRO A 125 1.34 0.66 11.28
C PRO A 125 0.61 1.50 10.22
N VAL A 126 -0.72 1.58 10.32
CA VAL A 126 -1.47 2.62 9.61
C VAL A 126 -1.12 3.97 10.23
N GLN A 127 -0.60 4.88 9.43
CA GLN A 127 -0.20 6.22 9.85
C GLN A 127 -1.19 7.30 9.40
N LYS A 128 -1.92 7.05 8.31
CA LYS A 128 -2.84 8.02 7.71
C LYS A 128 -4.04 7.32 7.10
N ALA A 129 -5.20 7.99 7.15
CA ALA A 129 -6.41 7.59 6.44
C ALA A 129 -7.08 8.81 5.79
N ILE A 130 -7.56 8.66 4.56
CA ILE A 130 -8.23 9.71 3.79
C ILE A 130 -9.56 9.16 3.26
N ALA A 131 -10.69 9.84 3.56
CA ALA A 131 -11.99 9.53 2.97
C ALA A 131 -12.21 10.25 1.64
#